data_AF-T0PUP2-F1
#
_entry.id   AF-T0PUP2-F1
#
_cell.length_a   1.000
_cell.length_b   1.000
_cell.length_c   1.000
_cell.angle_alpha   90.00
_cell.angle_beta   90.00
_cell.angle_gamma   90.00
#
_symmetry.space_group_name_H-M   'P 1'
#
loop_
_entity.id
_entity.type
_entity.pdbx_description
1 polymer ?
#
loop_
_entity_poly.entity_id
_entity_poly.type
_entity_poly.pdbx_seq_one_letter_code
_entity_poly.pdbx_strand_id
1 'polypeptide(L)'
;MQTTSSSQEICRFNGCSNPAIDGLGKCNFHRHRLPCSVARCNNIVYARQLCVRHGGKPKCAHDHCDANARPGGFCYRHTEVRSKRLCSQPLCTNAAHAKGLCVRHGGGRRCYVDGCSTLARKGGCCVRHRQEVTCADAFDLALDWIDAIEPLDDAILDCLIKTCANDTASSSPTTIDVEWYAL
;
A
#
# COMPACT_ATOMS: atom_id res chain seq x y z
N MET A 1 -18.12 29.15 -35.99
CA MET A 1 -17.16 28.07 -35.63
C MET A 1 -17.64 27.49 -34.32
N GLN A 2 -18.24 26.29 -34.35
CA GLN A 2 -18.87 25.66 -33.19
C GLN A 2 -17.78 25.10 -32.27
N THR A 3 -17.68 25.63 -31.05
CA THR A 3 -16.82 25.09 -29.99
C THR A 3 -17.46 23.81 -29.45
N THR A 4 -16.93 22.65 -29.83
CA THR A 4 -17.34 21.37 -29.26
C THR A 4 -16.90 21.32 -27.79
N SER A 5 -17.87 21.43 -26.88
CA SER A 5 -17.70 21.17 -25.45
C SER A 5 -17.24 19.71 -25.26
N SER A 6 -15.94 19.50 -25.11
CA SER A 6 -15.38 18.19 -24.75
C SER A 6 -15.78 17.85 -23.32
N SER A 7 -16.83 17.05 -23.17
CA SER A 7 -17.19 16.46 -21.89
C SER A 7 -16.05 15.54 -21.46
N GLN A 8 -15.26 15.98 -20.47
CA GLN A 8 -14.14 15.22 -19.91
C GLN A 8 -14.64 13.82 -19.47
N GLU A 9 -14.10 12.77 -20.08
CA GLU A 9 -14.46 11.40 -19.71
C GLU A 9 -14.10 11.13 -18.24
N ILE A 10 -14.91 10.35 -17.53
CA ILE A 10 -14.65 9.97 -16.14
C ILE A 10 -13.84 8.67 -16.10
N CYS A 11 -12.97 8.52 -15.10
CA CYS A 11 -12.18 7.32 -14.88
C CYS A 11 -13.08 6.08 -14.75
N ARG A 12 -12.95 5.12 -15.67
CA ARG A 12 -13.75 3.88 -15.66
C ARG A 12 -13.36 2.87 -14.57
N PHE A 13 -12.42 3.21 -13.68
CA PHE A 13 -11.94 2.30 -12.64
C PHE A 13 -12.87 2.31 -11.42
N ASN A 14 -13.65 1.24 -11.26
CA ASN A 14 -14.43 0.94 -10.05
C ASN A 14 -15.28 2.12 -9.51
N GLY A 15 -15.96 2.85 -10.40
CA GLY A 15 -16.80 3.98 -10.02
C GLY A 15 -16.04 5.24 -9.57
N CYS A 16 -14.75 5.35 -9.89
CA CYS A 16 -13.95 6.53 -9.60
C CYS A 16 -14.48 7.76 -10.35
N SER A 17 -14.77 8.84 -9.61
CA SER A 17 -15.30 10.08 -10.19
C SER A 17 -14.23 11.02 -10.77
N ASN A 18 -12.95 10.65 -10.67
CA ASN A 18 -11.87 11.51 -11.15
C ASN A 18 -11.86 11.60 -12.69
N PRO A 19 -11.46 12.74 -13.26
CA PRO A 19 -11.36 12.90 -14.71
C PRO A 19 -10.34 11.91 -15.29
N ALA A 20 -10.71 11.28 -16.40
CA ALA A 20 -9.83 10.43 -17.18
C ALA A 20 -8.77 11.27 -17.89
N ILE A 21 -7.58 10.70 -18.04
CA ILE A 21 -6.57 11.16 -18.97
C ILE A 21 -7.05 10.80 -20.38
N ASP A 22 -6.90 11.75 -21.31
CA ASP A 22 -7.31 11.62 -22.70
C ASP A 22 -6.77 10.34 -23.35
N GLY A 23 -7.66 9.60 -24.01
CA GLY A 23 -7.34 8.34 -24.70
C GLY A 23 -7.11 7.12 -23.79
N LEU A 24 -6.88 7.30 -22.49
CA LEU A 24 -6.61 6.19 -21.56
C LEU A 24 -7.88 5.73 -20.79
N GLY A 25 -8.88 6.60 -20.68
CA GLY A 25 -10.12 6.33 -19.96
C GLY A 25 -9.94 6.18 -18.45
N LYS A 26 -8.83 6.66 -17.88
CA LYS A 26 -8.50 6.59 -16.44
C LYS A 26 -7.75 7.80 -15.94
N CYS A 27 -7.95 8.15 -14.66
CA CYS A 27 -7.29 9.28 -14.01
C CYS A 27 -5.81 9.02 -13.71
N ASN A 28 -5.09 10.07 -13.34
CA ASN A 28 -3.68 10.00 -12.94
C ASN A 28 -3.40 8.97 -11.84
N PHE A 29 -4.29 8.82 -10.86
CA PHE A 29 -4.12 7.86 -9.76
C PHE A 29 -4.32 6.40 -10.20
N HIS A 30 -5.19 6.16 -11.18
CA HIS A 30 -5.53 4.82 -11.68
C HIS A 30 -4.83 4.45 -12.99
N ARG A 31 -3.97 5.33 -13.54
CA ARG A 31 -3.31 5.13 -14.84
C ARG A 31 -2.51 3.82 -14.92
N HIS A 32 -1.87 3.42 -13.82
CA HIS A 32 -1.07 2.20 -13.73
C HIS A 32 -1.88 0.94 -13.36
N ARG A 33 -3.19 1.05 -13.12
CA ARG A 33 -4.07 -0.08 -12.76
C ARG A 33 -4.97 -0.42 -13.94
N LEU A 34 -4.51 -1.32 -14.80
CA LEU A 34 -5.30 -1.79 -15.95
C LEU A 34 -6.54 -2.56 -15.48
N PRO A 35 -7.75 -2.29 -16.01
CA PRO A 35 -8.93 -3.13 -15.79
C PRO A 35 -8.79 -4.41 -16.61
N CYS A 36 -9.35 -5.50 -16.11
CA CYS A 36 -9.44 -6.76 -16.84
C CYS A 36 -10.12 -6.56 -18.20
N SER A 37 -9.62 -7.21 -19.24
CA SER A 37 -10.18 -7.15 -20.60
C SER A 37 -11.55 -7.81 -20.76
N VAL A 38 -11.97 -8.63 -19.80
CA VAL A 38 -13.31 -9.24 -19.79
C VAL A 38 -14.35 -8.14 -19.58
N ALA A 39 -15.32 -8.07 -20.49
CA ALA A 39 -16.39 -7.09 -20.45
C ALA A 39 -17.08 -7.07 -19.07
N ARG A 40 -17.31 -5.85 -18.55
CA ARG A 40 -17.94 -5.61 -17.24
C ARG A 40 -17.19 -6.20 -16.03
N CYS A 41 -15.91 -6.54 -16.18
CA CYS A 41 -15.08 -6.92 -15.05
C CYS A 41 -14.41 -5.70 -14.40
N ASN A 42 -14.68 -5.49 -13.11
CA ASN A 42 -14.09 -4.38 -12.35
C ASN A 42 -12.74 -4.73 -11.72
N ASN A 43 -12.26 -5.97 -11.87
CA ASN A 43 -10.99 -6.38 -11.29
C ASN A 43 -9.81 -5.79 -12.07
N ILE A 44 -8.71 -5.55 -11.36
CA ILE A 44 -7.44 -5.16 -11.96
C ILE A 44 -6.77 -6.33 -12.69
N VAL A 45 -6.05 -6.00 -13.76
CA VAL A 45 -5.14 -6.91 -14.47
C VAL A 45 -4.05 -7.38 -13.51
N TYR A 46 -3.81 -8.67 -13.55
CA TYR A 46 -2.64 -9.29 -12.94
C TYR A 46 -1.55 -9.53 -14.01
N ALA A 47 -1.92 -10.16 -15.12
CA ALA A 47 -1.07 -10.39 -16.29
C ALA A 47 -1.93 -10.67 -17.52
N ARG A 48 -1.36 -10.57 -18.73
CA ARG A 48 -2.04 -10.87 -20.01
C ARG A 48 -3.37 -10.13 -20.18
N GLN A 49 -3.47 -8.89 -19.68
CA GLN A 49 -4.70 -8.08 -19.66
C GLN A 49 -5.88 -8.72 -18.90
N LEU A 50 -5.63 -9.73 -18.06
CA LEU A 50 -6.65 -10.47 -17.32
C LEU A 50 -6.41 -10.38 -15.82
N CYS A 51 -7.50 -10.33 -15.06
CA CYS A 51 -7.44 -10.44 -13.60
C CYS A 51 -7.21 -11.89 -13.15
N VAL A 52 -6.92 -12.09 -11.86
CA VAL A 52 -6.71 -13.44 -11.29
C VAL A 52 -7.88 -14.38 -11.55
N ARG A 53 -9.13 -13.90 -11.50
CA ARG A 53 -10.33 -14.71 -11.74
C ARG A 53 -10.49 -15.11 -13.21
N HIS A 54 -10.08 -14.22 -14.12
CA HIS A 54 -10.22 -14.41 -15.56
C HIS A 54 -8.93 -14.94 -16.21
N GLY A 55 -8.09 -15.66 -15.46
CA GLY A 55 -6.93 -16.35 -16.04
C GLY A 55 -5.63 -15.54 -16.08
N GLY A 56 -5.57 -14.38 -15.42
CA GLY A 56 -4.32 -13.65 -15.24
C GLY A 56 -3.27 -14.45 -14.46
N LYS A 57 -3.69 -15.33 -13.54
CA LYS A 57 -2.80 -16.20 -12.76
C LYS A 57 -2.91 -17.66 -13.22
N PRO A 58 -1.80 -18.38 -13.44
CA PRO A 58 -1.84 -19.79 -13.84
C PRO A 58 -2.55 -20.65 -12.78
N LYS A 59 -3.22 -21.70 -13.26
CA LYS A 59 -3.87 -22.71 -12.43
C LYS A 59 -2.88 -23.79 -11.99
N CYS A 60 -3.22 -24.44 -10.89
CA CYS A 60 -2.48 -25.57 -10.37
C CYS A 60 -2.39 -26.66 -11.43
N ALA A 61 -1.19 -27.16 -11.72
CA ALA A 61 -0.96 -28.24 -12.69
C ALA A 61 -1.41 -29.63 -12.20
N HIS A 62 -1.99 -29.72 -11.00
CA HIS A 62 -2.51 -30.97 -10.48
C HIS A 62 -3.91 -31.20 -11.06
N ASP A 63 -4.18 -32.43 -11.48
CA ASP A 63 -5.46 -32.81 -12.06
C ASP A 63 -6.64 -32.39 -11.18
N HIS A 64 -7.67 -31.85 -11.84
CA HIS A 64 -8.91 -31.39 -11.22
C HIS A 64 -8.73 -30.36 -10.08
N CYS A 65 -7.72 -29.49 -10.16
CA CYS A 65 -7.50 -28.43 -9.18
C CYS A 65 -7.67 -27.01 -9.73
N ASP A 66 -8.74 -26.32 -9.33
CA ASP A 66 -9.02 -24.94 -9.77
C ASP A 66 -8.25 -23.85 -9.01
N ALA A 67 -7.42 -24.26 -8.05
CA ALA A 67 -6.63 -23.33 -7.25
C ALA A 67 -5.54 -22.65 -8.10
N ASN A 68 -5.13 -21.45 -7.69
CA ASN A 68 -4.09 -20.73 -8.41
C ASN A 68 -2.69 -21.29 -8.07
N ALA A 69 -1.87 -21.52 -9.08
CA ALA A 69 -0.49 -21.97 -8.92
C ALA A 69 0.40 -20.91 -8.28
N ARG A 70 1.40 -21.36 -7.52
CA ARG A 70 2.55 -20.59 -7.06
C ARG A 70 3.72 -20.80 -8.05
N PRO A 71 4.86 -20.11 -7.89
CA PRO A 71 6.09 -20.53 -8.56
C PRO A 71 6.31 -22.04 -8.35
N GLY A 72 6.65 -22.75 -9.44
CA GLY A 72 6.67 -24.21 -9.47
C GLY A 72 5.37 -24.88 -9.92
N GLY A 73 4.38 -24.13 -10.42
CA GLY A 73 3.22 -24.70 -11.14
C GLY A 73 2.10 -25.27 -10.27
N PHE A 74 2.31 -25.42 -8.96
CA PHE A 74 1.32 -26.01 -8.05
C PHE A 74 0.77 -25.02 -7.02
N CYS A 75 -0.47 -25.25 -6.56
CA CYS A 75 -1.05 -24.48 -5.44
C CYS A 75 -0.45 -24.94 -4.10
N TYR A 76 -0.70 -24.20 -3.01
CA TYR A 76 -0.16 -24.54 -1.68
C TYR A 76 -0.50 -25.95 -1.17
N ARG A 77 -1.53 -26.60 -1.73
CA ARG A 77 -1.89 -27.99 -1.41
C ARG A 77 -1.09 -29.00 -2.23
N HIS A 78 -0.67 -28.63 -3.42
CA HIS A 78 -0.04 -29.54 -4.38
C HIS A 78 1.44 -29.19 -4.62
N THR A 79 2.01 -28.26 -3.87
CA THR A 79 3.47 -28.07 -3.85
C THR A 79 4.13 -29.24 -3.17
N GLU A 80 5.23 -29.73 -3.74
CA GLU A 80 6.08 -30.80 -3.17
C GLU A 80 6.57 -30.46 -1.76
N VAL A 81 6.90 -29.18 -1.54
CA VAL A 81 7.41 -28.70 -0.26
C VAL A 81 6.27 -28.20 0.62
N ARG A 82 5.76 -29.10 1.47
CA ARG A 82 4.82 -28.78 2.57
C ARG A 82 5.55 -28.49 3.89
N SER A 83 6.85 -28.14 3.88
CA SER A 83 7.58 -27.91 5.13
C SER A 83 7.33 -26.51 5.69
N LYS A 84 6.48 -26.43 6.72
CA LYS A 84 6.57 -25.31 7.66
C LYS A 84 7.91 -25.46 8.38
N ARG A 85 8.79 -24.47 8.24
CA ARG A 85 10.03 -24.41 9.03
C ARG A 85 9.63 -24.48 10.51
N LEU A 86 10.22 -25.40 11.26
CA LEU A 86 9.97 -25.55 12.69
C LEU A 86 10.82 -24.57 13.48
N CYS A 87 10.39 -24.29 14.71
CA CYS A 87 11.15 -23.51 15.67
C CYS A 87 12.49 -24.20 15.94
N SER A 88 13.58 -23.44 15.93
CA SER A 88 14.93 -23.93 16.23
C SER A 88 15.18 -24.23 17.72
N GLN A 89 14.18 -24.02 18.59
CA GLN A 89 14.30 -24.35 20.00
C GLN A 89 14.18 -25.87 20.21
N PRO A 90 15.03 -26.49 21.05
CA PRO A 90 14.97 -27.91 21.34
C PRO A 90 13.56 -28.33 21.76
N LEU A 91 13.09 -29.46 21.23
CA LEU A 91 11.78 -30.06 21.51
C LEU A 91 10.56 -29.20 21.13
N CYS A 92 10.75 -28.08 20.43
CA CYS A 92 9.65 -27.23 19.99
C CYS A 92 9.10 -27.69 18.64
N THR A 93 7.85 -28.15 18.61
CA THR A 93 7.15 -28.55 17.38
C THR A 93 6.37 -27.41 16.72
N ASN A 94 6.42 -26.20 17.31
CA ASN A 94 5.74 -25.04 16.74
C ASN A 94 6.43 -24.58 15.45
N ALA A 95 5.62 -24.07 14.52
CA ALA A 95 6.13 -23.46 13.31
C ALA A 95 6.93 -22.18 13.62
N ALA A 96 8.10 -22.05 13.01
CA ALA A 96 8.86 -20.82 13.00
C ALA A 96 8.09 -19.74 12.23
N HIS A 97 8.10 -18.53 12.79
CA HIS A 97 7.49 -17.36 12.20
C HIS A 97 8.55 -16.40 11.64
N ALA A 98 9.58 -16.10 12.43
CA ALA A 98 10.74 -15.30 12.02
C ALA A 98 11.98 -15.74 12.80
N LYS A 99 13.18 -15.45 12.28
CA LYS A 99 14.47 -15.77 12.93
C LYS A 99 14.65 -17.26 13.28
N GLY A 100 13.97 -18.15 12.56
CA GLY A 100 13.93 -19.58 12.88
C GLY A 100 13.15 -19.95 14.15
N LEU A 101 12.47 -18.99 14.80
CA LEU A 101 11.80 -19.19 16.09
C LEU A 101 10.28 -19.06 15.93
N CYS A 102 9.52 -19.77 16.77
CA CYS A 102 8.08 -19.58 16.88
C CYS A 102 7.76 -18.32 17.68
N VAL A 103 6.50 -17.88 17.67
CA VAL A 103 6.05 -16.67 18.39
C VAL A 103 6.42 -16.71 19.89
N ARG A 104 6.25 -17.85 20.55
CA ARG A 104 6.58 -18.02 21.98
C ARG A 104 8.08 -17.92 22.26
N HIS A 105 8.91 -18.31 21.29
CA HIS A 105 10.35 -18.34 21.42
C HIS A 105 11.04 -17.15 20.73
N GLY A 106 10.32 -16.06 20.46
CA GLY A 106 10.92 -14.81 19.93
C GLY A 106 10.81 -14.62 18.42
N GLY A 107 10.04 -15.46 17.71
CA GLY A 107 9.71 -15.28 16.29
C GLY A 107 8.66 -14.21 16.01
N GLY A 108 8.06 -13.64 17.06
CA GLY A 108 7.17 -12.49 16.97
C GLY A 108 7.88 -11.20 17.34
N ARG A 109 7.50 -10.08 16.70
CA ARG A 109 7.92 -8.75 17.13
C ARG A 109 7.09 -8.32 18.34
N ARG A 110 7.75 -7.82 19.40
CA ARG A 110 7.07 -7.22 20.56
C ARG A 110 6.62 -5.79 20.22
N CYS A 111 5.64 -5.31 20.95
CA CYS A 111 5.22 -3.92 20.93
C CYS A 111 6.40 -3.00 21.34
N TYR A 112 6.54 -1.84 20.69
CA TYR A 112 7.60 -0.87 21.04
C TYR A 112 7.38 -0.15 22.36
N VAL A 113 6.13 0.01 22.80
CA VAL A 113 5.84 0.60 24.11
C VAL A 113 6.50 -0.21 25.23
N ASP A 114 7.30 0.48 26.02
CA ASP A 114 8.05 -0.09 27.13
C ASP A 114 7.14 -0.81 28.13
N GLY A 115 7.63 -1.96 28.62
CA GLY A 115 6.86 -2.85 29.50
C GLY A 115 5.75 -3.64 28.80
N CYS A 116 5.46 -3.39 27.51
CA CYS A 116 4.43 -4.14 26.79
C CYS A 116 4.96 -5.48 26.26
N SER A 117 4.52 -6.58 26.88
CA SER A 117 4.89 -7.94 26.44
C SER A 117 4.08 -8.46 25.24
N THR A 118 3.09 -7.70 24.77
CA THR A 118 2.20 -8.12 23.68
C THR A 118 2.86 -8.01 22.30
N LEU A 119 2.32 -8.74 21.33
CA LEU A 119 2.88 -8.79 19.98
C LEU A 119 2.46 -7.59 19.14
N ALA A 120 3.43 -7.01 18.45
CA ALA A 120 3.20 -6.00 17.43
C ALA A 120 2.39 -6.57 16.26
N ARG A 121 1.50 -5.74 15.71
CA ARG A 121 0.65 -6.08 14.55
C ARG A 121 0.98 -5.20 13.35
N LYS A 122 1.00 -3.88 13.53
CA LYS A 122 1.30 -2.89 12.49
C LYS A 122 2.10 -1.75 13.10
N GLY A 123 3.07 -1.21 12.37
CA GLY A 123 3.89 -0.08 12.84
C GLY A 123 4.72 -0.40 14.09
N GLY A 124 4.97 -1.68 14.38
CA GLY A 124 5.71 -2.08 15.58
C GLY A 124 4.92 -2.05 16.89
N CYS A 125 3.61 -1.76 16.85
CA CYS A 125 2.77 -1.70 18.05
C CYS A 125 1.67 -2.76 18.07
N CYS A 126 1.24 -3.13 19.27
CA CYS A 126 0.10 -4.02 19.47
C CYS A 126 -1.21 -3.30 19.17
N VAL A 127 -2.33 -4.03 19.17
CA VAL A 127 -3.65 -3.44 18.85
C VAL A 127 -4.04 -2.33 19.83
N ARG A 128 -3.65 -2.45 21.10
CA ARG A 128 -3.91 -1.45 22.14
C ARG A 128 -3.09 -0.19 21.92
N HIS A 129 -1.79 -0.36 21.67
CA HIS A 129 -0.83 0.74 21.59
C HIS A 129 -0.63 1.28 20.17
N ARG A 130 -1.43 0.84 19.19
CA ARG A 130 -1.29 1.27 17.78
C ARG A 130 -1.58 2.76 17.56
N GLN A 131 -2.16 3.43 18.57
CA GLN A 131 -2.49 4.87 18.56
C GLN A 131 -1.54 5.66 19.45
N GLU A 132 -0.78 4.97 20.32
CA GLU A 132 0.19 5.58 21.23
C GLU A 132 1.51 5.88 20.52
N VAL A 133 1.75 5.24 19.37
CA VAL A 133 2.89 5.53 18.49
C VAL A 133 2.37 6.26 17.27
N THR A 134 2.55 7.56 17.28
CA THR A 134 2.17 8.46 16.20
C THR A 134 3.29 8.55 15.17
N CYS A 135 3.00 9.13 14.01
CA CYS A 135 4.01 9.46 13.02
C CYS A 135 5.08 10.45 13.53
N ALA A 136 4.88 11.09 14.70
CA ALA A 136 5.89 11.90 15.37
C ALA A 136 6.98 11.03 16.02
N ASP A 137 6.61 9.90 16.64
CA ASP A 137 7.58 9.01 17.29
C ASP A 137 8.46 8.24 16.27
N ALA A 138 7.96 8.09 15.04
CA ALA A 138 8.73 7.57 13.92
C ALA A 138 9.72 8.60 13.35
N PHE A 139 9.50 9.90 13.60
CA PHE A 139 10.40 10.98 13.22
C PHE A 139 11.54 11.11 14.21
N ASP A 140 11.28 10.98 15.51
CA ASP A 140 12.32 10.99 16.55
C ASP A 140 13.29 9.80 16.41
N LEU A 141 12.78 8.60 16.09
CA LEU A 141 13.63 7.44 15.76
C LEU A 141 14.34 7.55 14.40
N ALA A 142 13.86 8.42 13.50
CA ALA A 142 14.50 8.67 12.20
C ALA A 142 15.53 9.80 12.28
N LEU A 143 15.38 10.77 13.19
CA LEU A 143 16.34 11.84 13.45
C LEU A 143 17.69 11.27 13.93
N ASP A 144 17.66 10.27 14.81
CA ASP A 144 18.87 9.52 15.22
C ASP A 144 19.61 8.85 14.05
N TRP A 145 18.91 8.56 12.94
CA TRP A 145 19.50 8.03 11.71
C TRP A 145 19.89 9.10 10.71
N ILE A 146 19.16 10.22 10.66
CA ILE A 146 19.47 11.37 9.80
C ILE A 146 20.76 12.05 10.28
N ASP A 147 20.98 12.16 11.59
CA ASP A 147 22.21 12.73 12.18
C ASP A 147 23.46 11.85 11.91
N ALA A 148 23.25 10.59 11.54
CA ALA A 148 24.32 9.64 11.18
C ALA A 148 24.56 9.53 9.67
N ILE A 149 23.75 10.20 8.83
CA ILE A 149 23.96 10.30 7.38
C ILE A 149 24.66 11.64 7.13
N GLU A 150 25.90 11.61 6.61
CA GLU A 150 26.59 12.82 6.15
C GLU A 150 25.64 13.67 5.29
N PRO A 151 25.68 15.02 5.40
CA PRO A 151 24.65 15.89 4.85
C PRO A 151 24.40 15.55 3.38
N LEU A 152 23.19 15.07 3.09
CA LEU A 152 22.70 15.08 1.72
C LEU A 152 22.84 16.51 1.21
N ASP A 153 23.59 16.68 0.11
CA ASP A 153 23.82 17.95 -0.58
C ASP A 153 22.58 18.86 -0.51
N ASP A 154 22.75 20.05 0.08
CA ASP A 154 21.68 21.04 0.28
C ASP A 154 20.89 21.29 -1.01
N ALA A 155 21.52 21.11 -2.18
CA ALA A 155 20.87 21.20 -3.48
C ALA A 155 19.75 20.17 -3.71
N ILE A 156 19.86 18.96 -3.14
CA ILE A 156 18.84 17.90 -3.26
C ILE A 156 17.65 18.20 -2.34
N LEU A 157 17.92 18.68 -1.12
CA LEU A 157 16.87 19.06 -0.17
C LEU A 157 16.04 20.24 -0.72
N ASP A 158 16.71 21.22 -1.32
CA ASP A 158 16.08 22.39 -1.92
C ASP A 158 15.23 22.02 -3.16
N CYS A 159 15.64 20.99 -3.92
CA CYS A 159 14.83 20.43 -5.00
C CYS A 159 13.56 19.73 -4.49
N LEU A 160 13.65 18.97 -3.39
CA LEU A 160 12.50 18.27 -2.80
C LEU A 160 11.47 19.26 -2.21
N ILE A 161 11.93 20.33 -1.55
CA ILE A 161 11.07 21.39 -1.01
C ILE A 161 10.34 22.14 -2.13
N LYS A 162 11.02 22.42 -3.25
CA LYS A 162 10.39 23.08 -4.41
C LYS A 162 9.31 22.22 -5.08
N THR A 163 9.43 20.89 -5.02
CA THR A 163 8.40 20.01 -5.58
C THR A 163 7.13 19.90 -4.72
N CYS A 164 7.19 20.11 -3.41
CA CYS A 164 6.00 20.08 -2.54
C CYS A 164 5.28 21.43 -2.41
N ALA A 165 5.95 22.56 -2.73
CA ALA A 165 5.33 23.89 -2.72
C ALA A 165 4.34 24.13 -3.89
N ASN A 166 4.38 23.33 -4.96
CA ASN A 166 3.50 23.49 -6.13
C ASN A 166 2.11 22.86 -5.98
N ASP A 167 1.83 22.15 -4.88
CA ASP A 167 0.52 21.51 -4.63
C ASP A 167 -0.43 22.34 -3.73
N THR A 168 -0.08 23.59 -3.40
CA THR A 168 -0.93 24.50 -2.62
C THR A 168 -1.20 25.83 -3.32
N ALA A 169 -1.65 25.78 -4.57
CA ALA A 169 -2.28 26.92 -5.24
C ALA A 169 -3.78 26.64 -5.50
N SER A 170 -4.55 26.54 -4.42
CA SER A 170 -5.98 26.85 -4.44
C SER A 170 -6.28 27.77 -3.25
N SER A 171 -5.85 29.02 -3.34
CA SER A 171 -6.32 30.09 -2.46
C SER A 171 -7.76 30.44 -2.84
N SER A 172 -8.69 30.08 -1.96
CA SER A 172 -10.04 30.65 -1.91
C SER A 172 -9.97 32.14 -1.55
N PRO A 173 -10.85 33.01 -2.09
CA PRO A 173 -10.83 34.42 -1.77
C PRO A 173 -11.45 34.69 -0.38
N THR A 174 -10.66 35.26 0.52
CA THR A 174 -11.12 35.92 1.74
C THR A 174 -11.54 37.36 1.42
N THR A 175 -12.81 37.68 1.60
CA THR A 175 -13.24 39.06 1.93
C THR A 175 -14.15 38.97 3.15
N ILE A 176 -13.67 39.50 4.25
CA ILE A 176 -14.43 39.77 5.46
C ILE A 176 -14.88 41.22 5.30
N ASP A 177 -16.17 41.43 5.02
CA ASP A 177 -16.78 42.75 5.16
C ASP A 177 -17.13 42.98 6.63
N VAL A 178 -16.52 44.01 7.21
CA VAL A 178 -16.83 44.56 8.52
C VAL A 178 -17.50 45.92 8.32
N GLU A 179 -18.84 45.95 8.31
CA GLU A 179 -19.59 47.16 8.64
C GLU A 179 -20.76 46.82 9.56
N TRP A 180 -20.57 47.14 10.85
CA TRP A 180 -21.63 47.38 11.82
C TRP A 180 -21.58 48.87 12.17
N TYR A 181 -22.59 49.66 11.75
CA TYR A 181 -23.36 50.59 12.60
C TYR A 181 -24.38 51.39 11.78
N ALA A 182 -25.54 51.59 12.42
CA ALA A 182 -26.52 52.67 12.26
C ALA A 182 -27.78 52.43 11.39
N LEU A 183 -28.84 52.15 12.16
CA LEU A 183 -30.29 52.36 11.94
C LEU A 183 -31.07 51.33 11.11
#